data_AF-A0A671KT62-F1
#
_entry.id   AF-A0A671KT62-F1
#
_cell.length_a   1.000
_cell.length_b   1.000
_cell.length_c   1.000
_cell.angle_alpha   90.00
_cell.angle_beta   90.00
_cell.angle_gamma   90.00
#
_symmetry.space_group_name_H-M   'P 1'
#
loop_
_entity.id
_entity.type
_entity.pdbx_description
1 polymer ?
#
loop_
_entity_poly.entity_id
_entity_poly.type
_entity_poly.pdbx_seq_one_letter_code
_entity_poly.pdbx_strand_id
1 'polypeptide(L)'
;MSQLPYRNTEYFSLSDFKQIEVGLCNVSFVPLYGTDTEKKLLALFSPDDSNTIVGLYLLDRWWGVEDVLKTAEPSRTGLIKVSTLGERIVLYVLNRIVLRNEKSGEDVFFLCHCEREAAKILWKDGEAIGFYSFKPKGSLCRNFVTQCYQLPVMDTIFVRKCHRGQGHAIKILEDFVGSFRNEYIGLKFPLSEAISKVCEKYFSRYPADKELLWEVEKIGSPFQRTLIVNRLQKLNLKGKKNICIFSFCDMEILIFVIICDDEFNELIGISCN
;
A
#
# COMPACT_ATOMS: atom_id res chain seq x y z
N MET A 1 42.03 -33.94 6.33
CA MET A 1 40.90 -33.22 6.94
C MET A 1 41.08 -31.75 6.63
N SER A 2 40.43 -31.24 5.59
CA SER A 2 40.46 -29.82 5.24
C SER A 2 39.69 -29.04 6.32
N GLN A 3 40.38 -28.16 7.02
CA GLN A 3 39.74 -27.19 7.90
C GLN A 3 38.88 -26.29 7.01
N LEU A 4 37.56 -26.36 7.20
CA LEU A 4 36.63 -25.39 6.62
C LEU A 4 37.06 -24.00 7.10
N PRO A 5 37.23 -23.02 6.19
CA PRO A 5 37.63 -21.68 6.59
C PRO A 5 36.57 -21.12 7.52
N TYR A 6 37.05 -20.59 8.65
CA TYR A 6 36.35 -19.85 9.70
C TYR A 6 35.01 -19.26 9.22
N ARG A 7 33.88 -19.83 9.66
CA ARG A 7 32.57 -19.16 9.54
C ARG A 7 32.66 -17.88 10.36
N ASN A 8 32.86 -16.75 9.70
CA ASN A 8 32.67 -15.46 10.34
C ASN A 8 31.15 -15.26 10.39
N THR A 9 30.54 -15.59 11.53
CA THR A 9 29.10 -15.46 11.72
C THR A 9 28.76 -13.97 11.77
N GLU A 10 28.02 -13.49 10.78
CA GLU A 10 27.50 -12.12 10.75
C GLU A 10 26.22 -12.05 11.60
N TYR A 11 26.12 -11.04 12.45
CA TYR A 11 24.93 -10.78 13.26
C TYR A 11 24.34 -9.42 12.92
N PHE A 12 23.03 -9.36 12.79
CA PHE A 12 22.28 -8.13 12.64
C PHE A 12 21.56 -7.79 13.94
N SER A 13 21.76 -6.57 14.44
CA SER A 13 21.09 -6.08 15.66
C SER A 13 19.87 -5.25 15.27
N LEU A 14 18.70 -5.66 15.75
CA LEU A 14 17.47 -4.90 15.60
C LEU A 14 17.40 -3.74 16.60
N SER A 15 16.46 -2.83 16.37
CA SER A 15 16.23 -1.65 17.23
C SER A 15 15.78 -1.99 18.65
N ASP A 16 15.29 -3.21 18.89
CA ASP A 16 14.91 -3.74 20.20
C ASP A 16 16.06 -4.53 20.88
N PHE A 17 17.29 -4.40 20.37
CA PHE A 17 18.49 -5.13 20.80
C PHE A 17 18.46 -6.64 20.55
N LYS A 18 17.46 -7.16 19.83
CA LYS A 18 17.45 -8.56 19.39
C LYS A 18 18.54 -8.76 18.33
N GLN A 19 19.38 -9.76 18.53
CA GLN A 19 20.38 -10.17 17.54
C GLN A 19 19.86 -11.31 16.68
N ILE A 20 20.05 -11.18 15.38
CA ILE A 20 19.70 -12.19 14.38
C ILE A 20 21.00 -12.65 13.74
N GLU A 21 21.30 -13.94 13.84
CA GLU A 21 22.36 -14.56 13.05
C GLU A 21 21.95 -14.52 11.57
N VAL A 22 22.77 -13.91 10.73
CA VAL A 22 22.55 -13.84 9.29
C VAL A 22 23.05 -15.13 8.66
N GLY A 23 22.14 -15.85 7.99
CA GLY A 23 22.44 -17.14 7.40
C GLY A 23 21.71 -17.36 6.08
N LEU A 24 22.12 -18.39 5.34
CA LEU A 24 21.51 -18.73 4.05
C LEU A 24 20.02 -19.12 4.17
N CYS A 25 19.56 -19.51 5.37
CA CYS A 25 18.17 -19.92 5.61
C CYS A 25 17.21 -18.76 5.89
N ASN A 26 17.70 -17.58 6.26
CA ASN A 26 16.88 -16.41 6.59
C ASN A 26 17.16 -15.20 5.68
N VAL A 27 17.87 -15.41 4.57
CA VAL A 27 18.17 -14.39 3.58
C VAL A 27 17.60 -14.81 2.22
N SER A 28 16.89 -13.92 1.54
CA SER A 28 16.39 -14.18 0.20
C SER A 28 16.27 -12.91 -0.63
N PHE A 29 16.33 -13.06 -1.95
CA PHE A 29 16.07 -11.97 -2.88
C PHE A 29 14.56 -11.71 -3.00
N VAL A 30 14.16 -10.47 -2.78
CA VAL A 30 12.78 -10.00 -2.96
C VAL A 30 12.72 -8.99 -4.10
N PRO A 31 11.66 -9.02 -4.94
CA PRO A 31 11.52 -8.07 -6.03
C PRO A 31 11.24 -6.66 -5.48
N LEU A 32 11.95 -5.66 -6.00
CA LEU A 32 11.71 -4.25 -5.67
C LEU A 32 10.37 -3.77 -6.26
N TYR A 33 9.99 -4.28 -7.45
CA TYR A 33 8.82 -3.82 -8.19
C TYR A 33 7.85 -4.96 -8.52
N GLY A 34 7.12 -5.46 -7.52
CA GLY A 34 6.05 -6.45 -7.74
C GLY A 34 6.56 -7.76 -8.32
N THR A 35 6.19 -8.09 -9.56
CA THR A 35 6.62 -9.32 -10.23
C THR A 35 7.89 -9.13 -11.09
N ASP A 36 8.53 -7.97 -11.01
CA ASP A 36 9.80 -7.69 -11.69
C ASP A 36 10.92 -8.58 -11.16
N THR A 37 11.54 -9.36 -12.04
CA THR A 37 12.63 -10.29 -11.71
C THR A 37 14.02 -9.70 -11.91
N GLU A 38 14.15 -8.51 -12.51
CA GLU A 38 15.43 -7.86 -12.75
C GLU A 38 15.91 -7.10 -11.52
N LYS A 39 15.04 -6.28 -10.91
CA LYS A 39 15.40 -5.41 -9.80
C LYS A 39 15.00 -6.05 -8.47
N LYS A 40 16.00 -6.54 -7.76
CA LYS A 40 15.85 -7.28 -6.50
C LYS A 40 16.61 -6.61 -5.37
N LEU A 41 16.10 -6.80 -4.16
CA LEU A 41 16.75 -6.47 -2.91
C LEU A 41 17.07 -7.76 -2.17
N LEU A 42 18.18 -7.79 -1.45
CA LEU A 42 18.48 -8.88 -0.53
C LEU A 42 17.83 -8.55 0.82
N ALA A 43 16.91 -9.40 1.27
CA ALA A 43 16.14 -9.20 2.48
C ALA A 43 16.52 -10.24 3.54
N LEU A 44 16.56 -9.80 4.79
CA LEU A 44 16.70 -10.63 5.99
C LEU A 44 15.31 -10.84 6.58
N PHE A 45 14.99 -12.10 6.88
CA PHE A 45 13.71 -12.53 7.44
C PHE A 45 13.84 -12.83 8.93
N SER A 46 12.74 -12.61 9.67
CA SER A 46 12.67 -12.93 11.09
C SER A 46 12.83 -14.45 11.29
N PRO A 47 13.67 -14.89 12.24
CA PRO A 47 13.70 -16.29 12.66
C PRO A 47 12.36 -16.79 13.22
N ASP A 48 11.54 -15.88 13.75
CA ASP A 48 10.25 -16.21 14.39
C ASP A 48 9.10 -16.30 13.36
N ASP A 49 9.24 -15.63 12.21
CA ASP A 49 8.26 -15.62 11.13
C ASP A 49 8.97 -15.44 9.77
N SER A 50 8.96 -16.51 8.97
CA SER A 50 9.61 -16.58 7.67
C SER A 50 9.00 -15.65 6.61
N ASN A 51 7.86 -15.02 6.88
CA ASN A 51 7.26 -14.01 5.99
C ASN A 51 7.59 -12.57 6.41
N THR A 52 8.13 -12.35 7.60
CA THR A 52 8.43 -11.02 8.13
C THR A 52 9.84 -10.60 7.73
N ILE A 53 9.94 -9.57 6.89
CA ILE A 53 11.21 -8.92 6.55
C ILE A 53 11.60 -7.97 7.68
N VAL A 54 12.80 -8.14 8.23
CA VAL A 54 13.34 -7.35 9.35
C VAL A 54 14.51 -6.46 8.96
N GLY A 55 15.14 -6.73 7.80
CA GLY A 55 16.22 -5.90 7.29
C GLY A 55 16.45 -6.05 5.79
N LEU A 56 17.16 -5.08 5.22
CA LEU A 56 17.58 -5.05 3.82
C LEU A 56 19.09 -4.83 3.73
N TYR A 57 19.76 -5.57 2.84
CA TYR A 57 21.18 -5.35 2.57
C TYR A 57 21.34 -4.24 1.53
N LEU A 58 21.88 -3.10 1.95
CA LEU A 58 22.02 -1.88 1.15
C LEU A 58 23.39 -1.24 1.41
N LEU A 59 24.12 -0.91 0.34
CA LEU A 59 25.45 -0.28 0.43
C LEU A 59 26.41 -1.07 1.34
N ASP A 60 26.55 -2.37 1.04
CA ASP A 60 27.45 -3.31 1.70
C ASP A 60 27.23 -3.50 3.21
N ARG A 61 26.00 -3.26 3.69
CA ARG A 61 25.61 -3.48 5.08
C ARG A 61 24.11 -3.78 5.24
N TRP A 62 23.76 -4.40 6.35
CA TRP A 62 22.37 -4.60 6.76
C TRP A 62 21.77 -3.33 7.37
N TRP A 63 20.55 -3.00 6.95
CA TRP A 63 19.74 -1.92 7.48
C TRP A 63 18.43 -2.46 8.02
N GLY A 64 18.05 -2.02 9.22
CA GLY A 64 16.74 -2.33 9.80
C GLY A 64 15.64 -1.59 9.04
N VAL A 65 14.44 -2.16 9.03
CA VAL A 65 13.26 -1.56 8.36
C VAL A 65 13.05 -0.11 8.79
N GLU A 66 13.13 0.19 10.08
CA GLU A 66 12.94 1.55 10.60
C GLU A 66 14.09 2.50 10.23
N ASP A 67 15.31 1.99 10.04
CA ASP A 67 16.45 2.83 9.68
C ASP A 67 16.45 3.17 8.18
N VAL A 68 15.94 2.28 7.33
CA VAL A 68 15.72 2.59 5.91
C VAL A 68 14.70 3.74 5.73
N LEU A 69 13.78 3.92 6.67
CA LEU A 69 12.79 4.99 6.63
C LEU A 69 13.34 6.35 7.09
N LYS A 70 14.58 6.42 7.57
CA LYS A 70 15.22 7.67 7.99
C LYS A 70 16.14 8.21 6.91
N THR A 71 16.32 9.52 6.92
CA THR A 71 17.30 10.19 6.06
C THR A 71 18.35 10.91 6.92
N ALA A 72 19.53 11.14 6.34
CA ALA A 72 20.59 11.92 6.98
C ALA A 72 20.29 13.43 7.05
N GLU A 73 19.20 13.89 6.42
CA GLU A 73 18.74 15.28 6.40
C GLU A 73 17.55 15.44 7.38
N PRO A 74 17.77 15.87 8.65
CA PRO A 74 16.69 15.97 9.64
C PRO A 74 15.66 17.04 9.29
N SER A 75 16.03 18.00 8.45
CA SER A 75 15.15 19.06 7.97
C SER A 75 14.14 18.57 6.92
N ARG A 76 14.33 17.35 6.38
CA ARG A 76 13.48 16.79 5.33
C ARG A 76 12.06 16.58 5.85
N THR A 77 11.14 17.39 5.33
CA THR A 77 9.74 17.40 5.75
C THR A 77 8.82 17.68 4.56
N GLY A 78 7.56 17.26 4.66
CA GLY A 78 6.54 17.46 3.63
C GLY A 78 6.47 16.34 2.59
N LEU A 79 5.65 16.55 1.56
CA LEU A 79 5.40 15.56 0.50
C LEU A 79 6.39 15.73 -0.65
N ILE A 80 7.27 14.75 -0.80
CA ILE A 80 8.36 14.80 -1.76
C ILE A 80 8.17 13.72 -2.82
N LYS A 81 8.26 14.10 -4.09
CA LYS A 81 8.14 13.20 -5.24
C LYS A 81 9.25 12.15 -5.23
N VAL A 82 8.86 10.90 -5.46
CA VAL A 82 9.80 9.79 -5.63
C VAL A 82 10.48 9.90 -7.00
N SER A 83 11.79 10.04 -7.00
CA SER A 83 12.60 10.29 -8.19
C SER A 83 13.90 9.48 -8.24
N THR A 84 14.42 9.07 -7.08
CA THR A 84 15.69 8.33 -6.95
C THR A 84 15.46 6.86 -6.59
N LEU A 85 16.46 6.01 -6.83
CA LEU A 85 16.43 4.60 -6.38
C LEU A 85 16.27 4.49 -4.86
N GLY A 86 16.94 5.35 -4.08
CA GLY A 86 16.79 5.38 -2.63
C GLY A 86 15.34 5.64 -2.21
N GLU A 87 14.67 6.61 -2.82
CA GLU A 87 13.25 6.89 -2.55
C GLU A 87 12.34 5.75 -3.01
N ARG A 88 12.69 5.03 -4.09
CA ARG A 88 11.96 3.81 -4.51
C ARG A 88 12.08 2.70 -3.46
N ILE A 89 13.25 2.55 -2.84
CA ILE A 89 13.46 1.60 -1.73
C ILE A 89 12.65 2.04 -0.50
N VAL A 90 12.65 3.32 -0.14
CA VAL A 90 11.81 3.82 0.98
C VAL A 90 10.31 3.56 0.69
N LEU A 91 9.87 3.84 -0.54
CA LEU A 91 8.50 3.54 -0.97
C LEU A 91 8.19 2.03 -0.90
N TYR A 92 9.14 1.17 -1.27
CA TYR A 92 9.03 -0.29 -1.11
C TYR A 92 8.84 -0.69 0.34
N VAL A 93 9.67 -0.17 1.25
CA VAL A 93 9.56 -0.47 2.68
C VAL A 93 8.19 -0.05 3.22
N LEU A 94 7.74 1.17 2.92
CA LEU A 94 6.42 1.63 3.35
C LEU A 94 5.26 0.79 2.78
N ASN A 95 5.29 0.48 1.48
CA ASN A 95 4.18 -0.18 0.78
C ASN A 95 4.14 -1.70 0.98
N ARG A 96 5.31 -2.36 0.99
CA ARG A 96 5.44 -3.82 0.98
C ARG A 96 5.72 -4.40 2.36
N ILE A 97 6.40 -3.67 3.23
CA ILE A 97 6.76 -4.17 4.57
C ILE A 97 5.80 -3.56 5.60
N VAL A 98 5.89 -2.25 5.81
CA VAL A 98 5.18 -1.59 6.93
C VAL A 98 3.66 -1.62 6.75
N LEU A 99 3.15 -1.23 5.58
CA LEU A 99 1.72 -1.28 5.28
C LEU A 99 1.12 -2.68 5.46
N ARG A 100 1.88 -3.74 5.15
CA ARG A 100 1.40 -5.12 5.29
C ARG A 100 1.38 -5.56 6.75
N ASN A 101 2.40 -5.22 7.51
CA ASN A 101 2.49 -5.53 8.93
C ASN A 101 1.45 -4.76 9.76
N GLU A 102 1.05 -3.56 9.32
CA GLU A 102 0.05 -2.75 10.01
C GLU A 102 -1.41 -3.02 9.61
N LYS A 103 -1.65 -3.85 8.58
CA LYS A 103 -2.99 -4.20 8.12
C LYS A 103 -3.57 -5.36 8.93
N SER A 104 -4.87 -5.31 9.20
CA SER A 104 -5.64 -6.48 9.67
C SER A 104 -5.92 -7.43 8.49
N GLY A 105 -5.96 -8.73 8.76
CA GLY A 105 -5.97 -9.80 7.74
C GLY A 105 -7.10 -9.79 6.70
N GLU A 106 -8.14 -8.96 6.86
CA GLU A 106 -9.28 -8.86 5.94
C GLU A 106 -9.13 -7.76 4.88
N ASP A 107 -8.09 -6.93 4.92
CA ASP A 107 -7.90 -5.81 3.99
C ASP A 107 -7.30 -6.26 2.65
N VAL A 108 -7.92 -5.85 1.54
CA VAL A 108 -7.43 -6.06 0.16
C VAL A 108 -5.92 -5.77 0.05
N PHE A 109 -5.17 -6.75 -0.44
CA PHE A 109 -3.73 -6.60 -0.63
C PHE A 109 -3.47 -5.54 -1.71
N PHE A 110 -2.79 -4.45 -1.32
CA PHE A 110 -2.24 -3.54 -2.31
C PHE A 110 -1.10 -4.27 -3.05
N LEU A 111 -1.13 -4.18 -4.38
CA LEU A 111 -0.03 -4.60 -5.23
C LEU A 111 1.19 -3.72 -4.92
N CYS A 112 2.38 -4.32 -5.07
CA CYS A 112 3.60 -3.54 -4.98
C CYS A 112 3.61 -2.47 -6.07
N HIS A 113 4.13 -1.29 -5.75
CA HIS A 113 4.34 -0.26 -6.75
C HIS A 113 5.27 -0.76 -7.86
N CYS A 114 5.08 -0.20 -9.05
CA CYS A 114 5.96 -0.46 -10.18
C CYS A 114 7.08 0.57 -10.28
N GLU A 115 8.08 0.27 -11.11
CA GLU A 115 9.25 1.14 -11.31
C GLU A 115 8.87 2.60 -11.63
N ARG A 116 7.89 2.80 -12.51
CA ARG A 116 7.46 4.12 -12.98
C ARG A 116 6.24 4.66 -12.25
N GLU A 117 5.85 4.05 -11.13
CA GLU A 117 4.69 4.49 -10.36
C GLU A 117 4.88 5.95 -9.93
N ALA A 118 3.90 6.80 -10.18
CA ALA A 118 3.96 8.17 -9.68
C ALA A 118 3.60 8.16 -8.19
N ALA A 119 4.47 8.67 -7.34
CA ALA A 119 4.28 8.66 -5.90
C ALA A 119 4.98 9.84 -5.23
N LYS A 120 4.50 10.21 -4.04
CA LYS A 120 5.20 11.08 -3.10
C LYS A 120 5.30 10.41 -1.73
N ILE A 121 6.44 10.56 -1.07
CA ILE A 121 6.65 10.14 0.32
C ILE A 121 6.40 11.34 1.22
N LEU A 122 5.65 11.13 2.30
CA LEU A 122 5.46 12.11 3.35
C LEU A 122 6.59 11.98 4.36
N TRP A 123 7.43 13.00 4.43
CA TRP A 123 8.52 13.12 5.38
C TRP A 123 8.12 14.01 6.56
N LYS A 124 8.61 13.68 7.75
CA LYS A 124 8.51 14.49 8.96
C LYS A 124 9.80 14.31 9.75
N ASP A 125 10.51 15.40 10.00
CA ASP A 125 11.72 15.43 10.83
C ASP A 125 12.78 14.38 10.41
N GLY A 126 12.96 14.22 9.09
CA GLY A 126 13.90 13.25 8.52
C GLY A 126 13.38 11.80 8.44
N GLU A 127 12.14 11.53 8.86
CA GLU A 127 11.53 10.20 8.85
C GLU A 127 10.41 10.11 7.81
N ALA A 128 10.36 9.00 7.07
CA ALA A 128 9.28 8.67 6.15
C ALA A 128 8.09 8.09 6.92
N ILE A 129 7.01 8.86 7.02
CA ILE A 129 5.85 8.53 7.86
C ILE A 129 4.62 8.06 7.08
N GLY A 130 4.68 8.12 5.76
CA GLY A 130 3.59 7.73 4.87
C GLY A 130 3.91 8.01 3.42
N PHE A 131 2.98 7.67 2.53
CA PHE A 131 3.11 7.96 1.11
C PHE A 131 1.73 8.01 0.44
N TYR A 132 1.70 8.52 -0.77
CA TYR A 132 0.64 8.19 -1.71
C TYR A 132 1.20 7.89 -3.10
N SER A 133 0.56 6.99 -3.82
CA SER A 133 0.78 6.73 -5.24
C SER A 133 -0.45 7.13 -6.05
N PHE A 134 -0.25 7.40 -7.33
CA PHE A 134 -1.33 7.79 -8.23
C PHE A 134 -1.02 7.42 -9.67
N LYS A 135 -2.10 7.29 -10.45
CA LYS A 135 -2.06 7.08 -11.90
C LYS A 135 -2.28 8.43 -12.58
N PRO A 136 -1.30 8.95 -13.34
CA PRO A 136 -1.50 10.17 -14.10
C PRO A 136 -2.57 9.98 -15.18
N LYS A 137 -3.31 11.04 -15.50
CA LYS A 137 -4.16 11.08 -16.68
C LYS A 137 -3.32 10.78 -17.94
N GLY A 138 -3.89 10.00 -18.85
CA GLY A 138 -3.22 9.54 -20.08
C GLY A 138 -2.27 8.36 -19.88
N SER A 139 -1.95 7.95 -18.64
CA SER A 139 -1.13 6.76 -18.41
C SER A 139 -1.89 5.47 -18.71
N LEU A 140 -1.20 4.46 -19.24
CA LEU A 140 -1.78 3.16 -19.57
C LEU A 140 -2.21 2.41 -18.30
N CYS A 141 -3.40 1.81 -18.36
CA CYS A 141 -3.87 0.90 -17.34
C CYS A 141 -3.17 -0.45 -17.49
N ARG A 142 -2.47 -0.91 -16.45
CA ARG A 142 -1.76 -2.20 -16.47
C ARG A 142 -2.67 -3.39 -16.79
N ASN A 143 -3.91 -3.34 -16.31
CA ASN A 143 -4.86 -4.43 -16.50
C ASN A 143 -5.50 -4.42 -17.90
N PHE A 144 -5.37 -3.31 -18.64
CA PHE A 144 -6.03 -3.10 -19.93
C PHE A 144 -5.09 -2.33 -20.88
N VAL A 145 -4.34 -3.09 -21.69
CA VAL A 145 -3.22 -2.60 -22.52
C VAL A 145 -3.59 -1.50 -23.52
N THR A 146 -4.88 -1.31 -23.81
CA THR A 146 -5.41 -0.33 -24.77
C THR A 146 -6.06 0.89 -24.11
N GLN A 147 -6.15 0.93 -22.79
CA GLN A 147 -6.91 1.95 -22.08
C GLN A 147 -6.00 2.85 -21.24
N CYS A 148 -6.26 4.15 -21.29
CA CYS A 148 -5.57 5.15 -20.49
C CYS A 148 -6.51 5.76 -19.43
N TYR A 149 -5.94 6.13 -18.28
CA TYR A 149 -6.66 6.87 -17.25
C TYR A 149 -7.20 8.20 -17.80
N GLN A 150 -8.48 8.47 -17.61
CA GLN A 150 -9.13 9.69 -18.14
C GLN A 150 -9.00 10.91 -17.20
N LEU A 151 -8.56 10.66 -15.96
CA LEU A 151 -8.28 11.65 -14.94
C LEU A 151 -7.14 11.15 -14.03
N PRO A 152 -6.47 12.02 -13.27
CA PRO A 152 -5.53 11.60 -12.24
C PRO A 152 -6.25 10.81 -11.15
N VAL A 153 -5.75 9.62 -10.78
CA VAL A 153 -6.38 8.75 -9.76
C VAL A 153 -5.37 8.40 -8.68
N MET A 154 -5.62 8.80 -7.43
CA MET A 154 -4.85 8.33 -6.28
C MET A 154 -5.11 6.84 -6.07
N ASP A 155 -4.05 6.03 -6.21
CA ASP A 155 -4.10 4.57 -6.24
C ASP A 155 -3.91 3.95 -4.85
N THR A 156 -3.01 4.51 -4.06
CA THR A 156 -2.76 4.07 -2.69
C THR A 156 -2.41 5.27 -1.82
N ILE A 157 -2.92 5.29 -0.60
CA ILE A 157 -2.59 6.27 0.43
C ILE A 157 -2.31 5.51 1.72
N PHE A 158 -1.23 5.86 2.39
CA PHE A 158 -0.83 5.22 3.62
C PHE A 158 -0.17 6.21 4.57
N VAL A 159 -0.50 6.09 5.85
CA VAL A 159 0.17 6.77 6.96
C VAL A 159 0.43 5.71 8.03
N ARG A 160 1.69 5.61 8.46
CA ARG A 160 2.12 4.69 9.52
C ARG A 160 1.28 4.86 10.78
N LYS A 161 0.95 3.76 11.44
CA LYS A 161 0.00 3.69 12.55
C LYS A 161 0.35 4.65 13.68
N CYS A 162 1.63 4.76 14.03
CA CYS A 162 2.16 5.68 15.04
C CYS A 162 1.97 7.17 14.69
N HIS A 163 1.69 7.51 13.44
CA HIS A 163 1.44 8.90 12.98
C HIS A 163 -0.04 9.17 12.65
N ARG A 164 -0.94 8.19 12.80
CA ARG A 164 -2.38 8.40 12.52
C ARG A 164 -3.01 9.34 13.56
N GLY A 165 -4.13 9.97 13.21
CA GLY A 165 -4.83 10.93 14.07
C GLY A 165 -4.27 12.36 14.05
N GLN A 166 -3.11 12.60 13.43
CA GLN A 166 -2.44 13.91 13.38
C GLN A 166 -2.74 14.74 12.10
N GLY A 167 -3.78 14.37 11.35
CA GLY A 167 -4.18 15.08 10.12
C GLY A 167 -3.30 14.83 8.89
N HIS A 168 -2.33 13.93 8.94
CA HIS A 168 -1.42 13.65 7.81
C HIS A 168 -2.14 13.17 6.53
N ALA A 169 -3.19 12.35 6.65
CA ALA A 169 -3.96 11.92 5.49
C ALA A 169 -4.72 13.07 4.80
N ILE A 170 -5.15 14.09 5.57
CA ILE A 170 -5.76 15.31 5.01
C ILE A 170 -4.68 16.10 4.25
N LYS A 171 -3.48 16.25 4.81
CA LYS A 171 -2.35 16.90 4.12
C LYS A 171 -2.00 16.22 2.80
N ILE A 172 -2.05 14.88 2.75
CA ILE A 172 -1.88 14.11 1.51
C ILE A 172 -2.97 14.45 0.50
N LEU A 173 -4.24 14.49 0.92
CA LEU A 173 -5.34 14.83 0.03
C LEU A 173 -5.24 16.27 -0.49
N GLU A 174 -4.88 17.22 0.38
CA GLU A 174 -4.63 18.63 0.03
C GLU A 174 -3.52 18.78 -1.02
N ASP A 175 -2.40 18.08 -0.84
CA ASP A 175 -1.30 18.10 -1.80
C ASP A 175 -1.69 17.46 -3.15
N PHE A 176 -2.47 16.38 -3.12
CA PHE A 176 -2.95 15.75 -4.36
C PHE A 176 -3.91 16.68 -5.12
N VAL A 177 -4.91 17.24 -4.43
CA VAL A 177 -5.84 18.22 -5.04
C VAL A 177 -5.06 19.43 -5.56
N GLY A 178 -4.13 19.95 -4.77
CA GLY A 178 -3.29 21.08 -5.15
C GLY A 178 -2.37 20.80 -6.35
N SER A 179 -2.04 19.54 -6.63
CA SER A 179 -1.20 19.13 -7.77
C SER A 179 -1.95 19.09 -9.09
N PHE A 180 -3.29 19.03 -9.09
CA PHE A 180 -4.14 18.89 -10.28
C PHE A 180 -5.25 19.94 -10.31
N ARG A 181 -4.87 21.20 -10.12
CA ARG A 181 -5.82 22.32 -10.16
C ARG A 181 -6.56 22.35 -11.50
N ASN A 182 -7.87 22.59 -11.45
CA ASN A 182 -8.76 22.68 -12.61
C ASN A 182 -9.01 21.35 -13.36
N GLU A 183 -8.64 20.20 -12.81
CA GLU A 183 -9.01 18.89 -13.36
C GLU A 183 -9.90 18.13 -12.38
N TYR A 184 -10.84 17.32 -12.90
CA TYR A 184 -11.44 16.28 -12.07
C TYR A 184 -10.36 15.32 -11.59
N ILE A 185 -10.44 14.90 -10.33
CA ILE A 185 -9.49 13.96 -9.75
C ILE A 185 -10.21 12.80 -9.08
N GLY A 186 -9.55 11.66 -9.07
CA GLY A 186 -10.07 10.40 -8.58
C GLY A 186 -9.36 9.90 -7.32
N LEU A 187 -10.11 9.28 -6.42
CA LEU A 187 -9.60 8.31 -5.46
C LEU A 187 -10.04 6.92 -5.92
N LYS A 188 -9.13 5.96 -5.92
CA LYS A 188 -9.41 4.61 -6.42
C LYS A 188 -10.47 3.90 -5.57
N PHE A 189 -11.41 3.24 -6.25
CA PHE A 189 -12.38 2.31 -5.66
C PHE A 189 -11.70 1.00 -5.19
N PRO A 190 -12.16 0.40 -4.07
CA PRO A 190 -13.20 0.89 -3.16
C PRO A 190 -12.68 1.95 -2.18
N LEU A 191 -13.50 2.97 -1.91
CA LEU A 191 -13.19 3.96 -0.89
C LEU A 191 -13.33 3.34 0.50
N SER A 192 -12.22 3.21 1.23
CA SER A 192 -12.23 2.70 2.60
C SER A 192 -12.93 3.65 3.57
N GLU A 193 -13.38 3.14 4.72
CA GLU A 193 -14.00 3.95 5.76
C GLU A 193 -13.04 5.06 6.26
N ALA A 194 -11.75 4.72 6.41
CA ALA A 194 -10.74 5.68 6.83
C ALA A 194 -10.61 6.84 5.84
N ILE A 195 -10.59 6.57 4.53
CA ILE A 195 -10.50 7.61 3.50
C ILE A 195 -11.82 8.36 3.36
N SER A 196 -12.97 7.72 3.60
CA SER A 196 -14.27 8.39 3.67
C SER A 196 -14.27 9.49 4.75
N LYS A 197 -13.78 9.17 5.96
CA LYS A 197 -13.63 10.15 7.06
C LYS A 197 -12.65 11.28 6.72
N VAL A 198 -11.59 10.98 5.97
CA VAL A 198 -10.64 12.00 5.48
C VAL A 198 -11.33 12.95 4.49
N CYS A 199 -12.11 12.41 3.54
CA CYS A 199 -12.87 13.19 2.57
C CYS A 199 -13.91 14.09 3.25
N GLU A 200 -14.66 13.58 4.24
CA GLU A 200 -15.61 14.38 5.02
C GLU A 200 -14.94 15.59 5.67
N LYS A 201 -13.82 15.38 6.38
CA LYS A 201 -13.05 16.46 7.01
C LYS A 201 -12.48 17.43 5.98
N TYR A 202 -12.02 16.93 4.84
CA TYR A 202 -11.53 17.75 3.73
C TYR A 202 -12.63 18.68 3.20
N PHE A 203 -13.82 18.16 2.90
CA PHE A 203 -14.94 18.96 2.40
C PHE A 203 -15.49 19.96 3.42
N SER A 204 -15.36 19.69 4.72
CA SER A 204 -15.66 20.69 5.75
C SER A 204 -14.71 21.89 5.69
N ARG A 205 -13.44 21.67 5.29
CA ARG A 205 -12.44 22.74 5.11
C ARG A 205 -12.54 23.42 3.74
N TYR A 206 -12.86 22.67 2.69
CA TYR A 206 -12.96 23.15 1.32
C TYR A 206 -14.31 22.76 0.67
N PRO A 207 -15.42 23.46 1.02
CA PRO A 207 -16.74 23.14 0.48
C PRO A 207 -16.85 23.27 -1.04
N ALA A 208 -16.04 24.12 -1.66
CA ALA A 208 -16.00 24.33 -3.11
C ALA A 208 -15.51 23.09 -3.89
N ASP A 209 -14.76 22.19 -3.24
CA ASP A 209 -14.14 21.04 -3.89
C ASP A 209 -15.07 19.81 -3.96
N LYS A 210 -16.32 19.93 -3.49
CA LYS A 210 -17.29 18.82 -3.46
C LYS A 210 -17.60 18.22 -4.84
N GLU A 211 -17.43 19.01 -5.89
CA GLU A 211 -17.65 18.59 -7.29
C GLU A 211 -16.36 18.13 -8.00
N LEU A 212 -15.21 18.24 -7.33
CA LEU A 212 -13.90 17.96 -7.89
C LEU A 212 -13.48 16.49 -7.73
N LEU A 213 -13.90 15.88 -6.61
CA LEU A 213 -13.39 14.61 -6.10
C LEU A 213 -14.34 13.44 -6.42
N TRP A 214 -13.81 12.45 -7.13
CA TRP A 214 -14.56 11.28 -7.60
C TRP A 214 -13.99 9.98 -7.02
N GLU A 215 -14.85 9.04 -6.65
CA GLU A 215 -14.47 7.64 -6.47
C GLU A 215 -14.40 7.02 -7.87
N VAL A 216 -13.27 6.40 -8.20
CA VAL A 216 -12.95 5.97 -9.57
C VAL A 216 -12.71 4.47 -9.64
N GLU A 217 -13.47 3.82 -10.51
CA GLU A 217 -13.27 2.46 -10.95
C GLU A 217 -12.45 2.41 -12.26
N LYS A 218 -11.68 1.34 -12.45
CA LYS A 218 -10.91 1.07 -13.69
C LYS A 218 -10.10 2.30 -14.14
N ILE A 219 -10.45 2.91 -15.28
CA ILE A 219 -9.75 4.06 -15.87
C ILE A 219 -10.43 5.41 -15.62
N GLY A 220 -11.59 5.40 -14.97
CA GLY A 220 -12.34 6.62 -14.65
C GLY A 220 -13.05 7.29 -15.81
N SER A 221 -13.57 6.49 -16.75
CA SER A 221 -14.56 6.96 -17.71
C SER A 221 -15.76 7.61 -17.02
N PRO A 222 -16.57 8.45 -17.70
CA PRO A 222 -17.73 9.12 -17.07
C PRO A 222 -18.69 8.19 -16.33
N PHE A 223 -18.86 6.94 -16.79
CA PHE A 223 -19.70 5.92 -16.16
C PHE A 223 -18.98 5.07 -15.09
N GLN A 224 -17.66 5.24 -14.95
CA GLN A 224 -16.80 4.53 -14.00
C GLN A 224 -16.40 5.42 -12.83
N ARG A 225 -17.12 6.53 -12.61
CA ARG A 225 -16.81 7.48 -11.55
C ARG A 225 -18.08 7.91 -10.85
N THR A 226 -18.01 7.99 -9.52
CA THR A 226 -19.09 8.49 -8.66
C THR A 226 -18.55 9.65 -7.83
N LEU A 227 -19.26 10.78 -7.76
CA LEU A 227 -18.87 11.87 -6.87
C LEU A 227 -18.75 11.37 -5.43
N ILE A 228 -17.63 11.68 -4.76
CA ILE A 228 -17.38 11.20 -3.39
C ILE A 228 -18.46 11.73 -2.44
N VAL A 229 -18.93 12.96 -2.62
CA VAL A 229 -20.03 13.50 -1.79
C VAL A 229 -21.29 12.65 -1.88
N ASN A 230 -21.65 12.15 -3.06
CA ASN A 230 -22.81 11.27 -3.26
C ASN A 230 -22.57 9.90 -2.60
N ARG A 231 -21.34 9.39 -2.66
CA ARG A 231 -20.95 8.14 -1.98
C ARG A 231 -21.09 8.25 -0.47
N LEU A 232 -20.60 9.35 0.12
CA LEU A 232 -20.67 9.63 1.56
C LEU A 232 -22.12 9.79 2.03
N GLN A 233 -22.96 10.48 1.27
CA GLN A 233 -24.41 10.59 1.57
C GLN A 233 -25.08 9.22 1.61
N LYS A 234 -24.79 8.34 0.64
CA LYS A 234 -25.32 6.97 0.63
C LYS A 234 -24.87 6.14 1.84
N LEU A 235 -23.61 6.29 2.27
CA LEU A 235 -23.11 5.61 3.49
C LEU A 235 -23.84 6.08 4.74
N ASN A 236 -24.05 7.39 4.89
CA ASN A 236 -24.80 7.97 6.01
C ASN A 236 -26.28 7.56 6.02
N LEU A 237 -26.90 7.35 4.86
CA LEU A 237 -28.26 6.81 4.74
C LEU A 237 -28.34 5.32 5.09
N LYS A 238 -27.31 4.52 4.77
CA LYS A 238 -27.22 3.11 5.18
C LYS A 238 -26.98 2.98 6.69
N GLY A 239 -26.13 3.82 7.29
CA GLY A 239 -25.93 3.84 8.75
C GLY A 239 -27.17 4.27 9.56
N LYS A 240 -28.11 5.00 8.93
CA LYS A 240 -29.44 5.33 9.50
C LYS A 240 -30.51 4.27 9.22
N LYS A 241 -30.26 3.34 8.31
CA LYS A 241 -31.15 2.22 7.95
C LYS A 241 -30.46 0.91 8.32
N ASN A 242 -30.38 0.60 9.61
CA ASN A 242 -30.28 -0.80 10.06
C ASN A 242 -31.63 -1.50 9.81
N ILE A 243 -32.00 -1.61 8.54
CA ILE A 243 -33.00 -2.56 8.04
C ILE A 243 -32.30 -3.27 6.89
N CYS A 244 -32.01 -4.54 7.14
CA CYS A 244 -31.32 -5.46 6.24
C CYS A 244 -31.97 -5.46 4.85
N ILE A 245 -31.25 -4.99 3.84
CA ILE A 245 -31.41 -5.43 2.46
C ILE A 245 -29.99 -5.57 1.88
N PHE A 246 -29.49 -6.81 1.85
CA PHE A 246 -28.36 -7.16 1.01
C PHE A 246 -28.78 -6.98 -0.44
N SER A 247 -28.26 -5.96 -1.11
CA SER A 247 -28.36 -5.85 -2.56
C SER A 247 -27.12 -6.52 -3.15
N PHE A 248 -27.29 -7.78 -3.57
CA PHE A 248 -26.44 -8.42 -4.56
C PHE A 248 -26.52 -7.61 -5.86
N CYS A 249 -25.38 -7.14 -6.37
CA CYS A 249 -25.14 -6.97 -7.79
C CYS A 249 -23.63 -7.08 -8.04
N ASP A 250 -23.31 -8.09 -8.85
CA ASP A 250 -22.16 -8.24 -9.72
C ASP A 250 -20.83 -8.70 -9.09
N MET A 251 -20.88 -10.00 -8.78
CA MET A 251 -19.78 -10.97 -8.92
C MET A 251 -19.10 -10.83 -10.29
N GLU A 252 -17.82 -10.46 -10.30
CA GLU A 252 -16.78 -11.06 -11.15
C GLU A 252 -15.41 -10.47 -10.78
N ILE A 253 -14.40 -11.34 -10.70
CA ILE A 253 -13.01 -11.13 -10.27
C ILE A 253 -12.75 -11.44 -8.78
N LEU A 254 -12.85 -12.73 -8.44
CA LEU A 254 -11.85 -13.39 -7.59
C LEU A 254 -11.83 -14.90 -7.90
N ILE A 255 -11.33 -15.26 -9.08
CA ILE A 255 -10.84 -16.61 -9.36
C ILE A 255 -9.31 -16.54 -9.18
N PHE A 256 -8.77 -17.53 -8.47
CA PHE A 256 -7.40 -17.66 -7.92
C PHE A 256 -7.18 -17.12 -6.49
N VAL A 257 -7.81 -17.76 -5.50
CA VAL A 257 -7.06 -18.31 -4.36
C VAL A 257 -7.44 -19.78 -4.25
N ILE A 258 -6.40 -20.62 -4.26
CA ILE A 258 -6.45 -22.07 -4.26
C ILE A 258 -7.00 -22.59 -2.93
N ILE A 259 -7.86 -23.58 -3.08
CA ILE A 259 -8.39 -24.57 -2.13
C ILE A 259 -7.30 -25.07 -1.16
N CYS A 260 -7.56 -24.99 0.14
CA CYS A 260 -7.12 -25.98 1.13
C CYS A 260 -7.93 -25.80 2.43
N ASP A 261 -8.72 -26.84 2.76
CA ASP A 261 -9.16 -27.35 4.07
C ASP A 261 -10.03 -26.44 4.98
N ASP A 262 -11.17 -26.85 5.56
CA ASP A 262 -11.67 -28.15 6.05
C ASP A 262 -13.23 -28.22 6.07
N GLU A 263 -13.93 -28.29 4.93
CA GLU A 263 -15.41 -28.43 4.93
C GLU A 263 -15.96 -29.30 3.77
N PHE A 264 -15.24 -30.35 3.37
CA PHE A 264 -15.68 -31.26 2.30
C PHE A 264 -15.82 -32.73 2.75
N ASN A 265 -16.22 -32.95 4.01
CA ASN A 265 -16.54 -34.29 4.53
C ASN A 265 -18.04 -34.56 4.74
N GLU A 266 -18.95 -33.69 4.27
CA GLU A 266 -20.40 -33.89 4.46
C GLU A 266 -21.24 -33.90 3.17
N LEU A 267 -20.65 -33.78 1.97
CA LEU A 267 -21.43 -33.62 0.73
C LEU A 267 -21.36 -34.76 -0.28
N ILE A 268 -20.92 -35.96 0.12
CA ILE A 268 -21.12 -37.17 -0.69
C ILE A 268 -21.67 -38.28 0.20
N GLY A 269 -22.96 -38.16 0.53
CA GLY A 269 -23.75 -39.22 1.15
C GLY A 269 -23.83 -40.45 0.25
N ILE A 270 -22.82 -41.31 0.36
CA ILE A 270 -22.89 -42.70 -0.07
C ILE A 270 -23.03 -43.53 1.21
N SER A 271 -24.22 -44.08 1.40
CA SER A 271 -24.55 -45.00 2.49
C SER A 271 -24.75 -46.41 1.93
N CYS A 272 -24.13 -47.38 2.60
CA CYS A 272 -24.33 -48.85 2.55
C CYS A 272 -23.95 -49.56 1.24
N ASN A 273 -23.17 -50.65 1.20
CA ASN A 273 -22.82 -51.69 2.20
C ASN A 273 -21.31 -51.91 2.33
#